data_AF-A0A2W4WD34-F1
#
_entry.id   AF-A0A2W4WD34-F1
#
_cell.length_a   1.000
_cell.length_b   1.000
_cell.length_c   1.000
_cell.angle_alpha   90.00
_cell.angle_beta   90.00
_cell.angle_gamma   90.00
#
_symmetry.space_group_name_H-M   'P 1'
#
loop_
_entity.id
_entity.type
_entity.pdbx_description
1 polymer ?
#
loop_
_entity_poly.entity_id
_entity_poly.type
_entity_poly.pdbx_seq_one_letter_code
_entity_poly.pdbx_strand_id
1 'polypeptide(L)'
;MPHSLRALCHPFSLLSSIKLTKKLKSSHTDIEEVLAYLTDMFTSLVGTIINEVSSRDIHEMRSEAEFLFGGWSWSKNCFRIWKLSYSKDAEGFIAPEYSGKILTYAFLGNPETLSKTARKNLRENREDNNTEENPLDMEPLSVLIEMSRDPDIREVDGAIQIAKLYKSGTSEFFGLNWPSLEGQPHFQGRSFSAHSKPDVRYYDPDTLTLIEDQLPNIISDDELVEFSQSEDFTFIKDCYQDSSLREDLSEAQRERLIYIFREAAYHKFIDGMGNNKLDEEAL
;
A
#
# COMPACT_ATOMS: atom_id res chain seq x y z
N MET A 1 -32.53 -5.31 15.06
CA MET A 1 -31.66 -5.55 13.89
C MET A 1 -31.82 -4.39 12.93
N PRO A 2 -30.84 -3.49 12.76
CA PRO A 2 -30.97 -2.42 11.78
C PRO A 2 -30.39 -2.90 10.44
N HIS A 3 -31.26 -3.03 9.45
CA HIS A 3 -30.86 -3.15 8.04
C HIS A 3 -30.23 -1.81 7.62
N SER A 4 -28.89 -1.75 7.70
CA SER A 4 -28.09 -0.73 7.02
C SER A 4 -28.32 -0.90 5.52
N LEU A 5 -28.89 0.13 4.90
CA LEU A 5 -29.00 0.25 3.45
C LEU A 5 -27.56 0.43 2.93
N ARG A 6 -26.86 -0.68 2.65
CA ARG A 6 -25.57 -0.64 1.97
C ARG A 6 -25.81 -0.26 0.51
N ALA A 7 -25.92 1.03 0.23
CA ALA A 7 -25.71 1.55 -1.11
C ALA A 7 -24.24 1.29 -1.48
N LEU A 8 -23.99 0.09 -2.01
CA LEU A 8 -22.72 -0.29 -2.62
C LEU A 8 -22.53 0.54 -3.89
N CYS A 9 -22.11 1.80 -3.74
CA CYS A 9 -21.32 2.42 -4.78
C CYS A 9 -20.02 1.62 -4.79
N HIS A 10 -19.92 0.63 -5.69
CA HIS A 10 -18.72 -0.18 -5.81
C HIS A 10 -17.53 0.78 -6.01
N PRO A 11 -16.56 0.84 -5.08
CA PRO A 11 -15.39 1.71 -5.23
C PRO A 11 -14.68 1.48 -6.58
N PHE A 12 -14.81 0.26 -7.12
CA PHE A 12 -14.35 -0.16 -8.43
C PHE A 12 -15.02 0.56 -9.63
N SER A 13 -16.31 0.90 -9.60
CA SER A 13 -16.95 1.64 -10.69
C SER A 13 -16.51 3.10 -10.70
N LEU A 14 -16.30 3.69 -9.52
CA LEU A 14 -15.74 5.03 -9.36
C LEU A 14 -14.28 5.09 -9.84
N LEU A 15 -13.45 4.16 -9.40
CA LEU A 15 -12.06 4.01 -9.84
C LEU A 15 -11.96 3.82 -11.35
N SER A 16 -12.87 3.04 -11.95
CA SER A 16 -12.92 2.83 -13.39
C SER A 16 -13.33 4.11 -14.14
N SER A 17 -14.33 4.85 -13.66
CA SER A 17 -14.74 6.13 -14.25
C SER A 17 -13.62 7.18 -14.17
N ILE A 18 -12.94 7.29 -13.03
CA ILE A 18 -11.76 8.16 -12.85
C ILE A 18 -10.64 7.73 -13.81
N LYS A 19 -10.38 6.42 -13.94
CA LYS A 19 -9.41 5.86 -14.90
C LYS A 19 -9.86 5.91 -16.36
N LEU A 20 -11.10 6.25 -16.69
CA LEU A 20 -11.58 6.34 -18.08
C LEU A 20 -11.69 7.78 -18.57
N THR A 21 -11.76 8.76 -17.65
CA THR A 21 -11.77 10.18 -17.99
C THR A 21 -10.40 10.63 -18.50
N LYS A 22 -10.27 10.77 -19.83
CA LYS A 22 -9.03 11.19 -20.50
C LYS A 22 -8.42 12.48 -19.94
N LYS A 23 -9.25 13.41 -19.44
CA LYS A 23 -8.82 14.66 -18.84
C LYS A 23 -8.00 14.45 -17.55
N LEU A 24 -8.36 13.43 -16.75
CA LEU A 24 -7.66 13.09 -15.51
C LEU A 24 -6.39 12.25 -15.71
N LYS A 25 -6.16 11.76 -16.94
CA LYS A 25 -4.91 11.09 -17.34
C LYS A 25 -3.84 12.04 -17.86
N SER A 26 -4.19 13.31 -18.07
CA SER A 26 -3.23 14.30 -18.55
C SER A 26 -2.19 14.57 -17.48
N SER A 27 -0.91 14.51 -17.84
CA SER A 27 0.21 14.91 -16.97
C SER A 27 0.18 16.39 -16.58
N HIS A 28 -0.66 17.19 -17.24
CA HIS A 28 -0.79 18.62 -16.98
C HIS A 28 -1.92 18.98 -16.01
N THR A 29 -2.73 18.02 -15.56
CA THR A 29 -3.84 18.28 -14.65
C THR A 29 -3.33 18.24 -13.21
N ASP A 30 -3.42 19.35 -12.49
CA ASP A 30 -3.08 19.41 -11.06
C ASP A 30 -4.12 18.65 -10.22
N ILE A 31 -3.69 18.17 -9.05
CA ILE A 31 -4.52 17.44 -8.11
C ILE A 31 -5.74 18.25 -7.65
N GLU A 32 -5.66 19.59 -7.61
CA GLU A 32 -6.81 20.45 -7.30
C GLU A 32 -7.92 20.37 -8.36
N GLU A 33 -7.57 20.27 -9.65
CA GLU A 33 -8.56 20.11 -10.72
C GLU A 33 -9.25 18.75 -10.65
N VAL A 34 -8.49 17.70 -10.31
CA VAL A 34 -9.04 16.36 -10.07
C VAL A 34 -10.00 16.40 -8.89
N LEU A 35 -9.62 17.06 -7.79
CA LEU A 35 -10.45 17.21 -6.61
C LEU A 35 -11.77 17.93 -6.92
N ALA A 36 -11.71 19.04 -7.66
CA ALA A 36 -12.91 19.79 -8.07
C ALA A 36 -13.86 18.89 -8.87
N TYR A 37 -13.34 18.17 -9.85
CA TYR A 37 -14.12 17.21 -10.64
C TYR A 37 -14.76 16.11 -9.78
N LEU A 38 -14.00 15.53 -8.83
CA LEU A 38 -14.53 14.51 -7.92
C LEU A 38 -15.62 15.05 -7.01
N THR A 39 -15.44 16.27 -6.51
CA THR A 39 -16.41 16.95 -5.64
C THR A 39 -17.72 17.21 -6.37
N ASP A 40 -17.65 17.69 -7.61
CA ASP A 40 -18.82 17.89 -8.48
C ASP A 40 -19.52 16.56 -8.79
N MET A 41 -18.74 15.53 -9.12
CA MET A 41 -19.26 14.20 -9.42
C MET A 41 -19.97 13.59 -8.21
N PHE A 42 -19.38 13.64 -7.01
CA PHE A 42 -20.02 13.14 -5.80
C PHE A 42 -21.27 13.94 -5.42
N THR A 43 -21.23 15.26 -5.59
CA THR A 43 -22.40 16.13 -5.38
C THR A 43 -23.54 15.75 -6.32
N SER A 44 -23.23 15.55 -7.61
CA SER A 44 -24.21 15.10 -8.60
C SER A 44 -24.79 13.73 -8.25
N LEU A 45 -23.94 12.76 -7.88
CA LEU A 45 -24.36 11.41 -7.48
C LEU A 45 -25.30 11.46 -6.27
N VAL A 46 -24.97 12.25 -5.26
CA VAL A 46 -25.84 12.38 -4.07
C VAL A 46 -27.16 13.05 -4.40
N GLY A 47 -27.20 13.98 -5.35
CA GLY A 47 -28.44 14.54 -5.89
C GLY A 47 -29.36 13.49 -6.53
N THR A 48 -28.80 12.41 -7.10
CA THR A 48 -29.59 11.31 -7.69
C THR A 48 -30.16 10.33 -6.67
N ILE A 49 -29.64 10.32 -5.44
CA ILE A 49 -30.18 9.50 -4.35
C ILE A 49 -31.50 10.16 -3.92
N ILE A 50 -32.61 9.59 -4.40
CA ILE A 50 -33.98 10.00 -4.09
C ILE A 50 -34.46 9.24 -2.84
N ASN A 51 -35.28 9.90 -2.01
CA ASN A 51 -35.92 9.33 -0.82
C ASN A 51 -36.82 8.13 -1.16
N GLU A 52 -36.24 6.93 -1.23
CA GLU A 52 -37.04 5.69 -1.23
C GLU A 52 -37.45 5.28 0.20
N VAL A 53 -36.79 5.82 1.23
CA VAL A 53 -37.06 5.50 2.64
C VAL A 53 -37.56 6.75 3.37
N SER A 54 -38.87 6.79 3.61
CA SER A 54 -39.61 7.92 4.20
C SER A 54 -39.33 8.21 5.68
N SER A 55 -38.44 7.45 6.34
CA SER A 55 -38.26 7.47 7.80
C SER A 55 -36.90 7.97 8.30
N ARG A 56 -35.97 8.41 7.43
CA ARG A 56 -34.66 8.97 7.83
C ARG A 56 -34.41 10.32 7.16
N ASP A 57 -33.72 11.24 7.84
CA ASP A 57 -33.27 12.49 7.23
C ASP A 57 -32.26 12.15 6.14
N ILE A 58 -32.56 12.55 4.90
CA ILE A 58 -31.72 12.30 3.74
C ILE A 58 -30.32 12.91 3.92
N HIS A 59 -30.22 14.05 4.63
CA HIS A 59 -28.95 14.71 4.87
C HIS A 59 -28.09 13.93 5.87
N GLU A 60 -28.70 13.26 6.84
CA GLU A 60 -27.99 12.40 7.79
C GLU A 60 -27.36 11.21 7.04
N MET A 61 -28.16 10.51 6.22
CA MET A 61 -27.65 9.40 5.41
C MET A 61 -26.56 9.82 4.42
N ARG A 62 -26.68 11.03 3.83
CA ARG A 62 -25.65 11.58 2.92
C ARG A 62 -24.37 11.97 3.67
N SER A 63 -24.47 12.38 4.93
CA SER A 63 -23.33 12.77 5.77
C SER A 63 -22.51 11.58 6.30
N GLU A 64 -23.04 10.36 6.25
CA GLU A 64 -22.30 9.15 6.63
C GLU A 64 -21.11 8.87 5.68
N ALA A 65 -21.16 9.34 4.44
CA ALA A 65 -20.12 9.12 3.45
C ALA A 65 -19.00 10.17 3.58
N GLU A 66 -17.87 9.75 4.12
CA GLU A 66 -16.64 10.55 4.16
C GLU A 66 -15.53 9.87 3.35
N PHE A 67 -14.68 10.67 2.71
CA PHE A 67 -13.52 10.18 1.97
C PHE A 67 -12.29 11.02 2.29
N LEU A 68 -11.13 10.39 2.24
CA LEU A 68 -9.85 11.09 2.19
C LEU A 68 -9.35 11.10 0.75
N PHE A 69 -8.94 12.27 0.29
CA PHE A 69 -8.29 12.45 -0.99
C PHE A 69 -6.92 13.07 -0.75
N GLY A 70 -5.88 12.47 -1.30
CA GLY A 70 -4.51 12.96 -1.13
C GLY A 70 -3.74 12.81 -2.42
N GLY A 71 -2.78 13.70 -2.64
CA GLY A 71 -1.96 13.69 -3.84
C GLY A 71 -0.86 14.71 -3.83
N TRP A 72 -0.07 14.67 -4.89
CA TRP A 72 1.00 15.63 -5.13
C TRP A 72 0.49 16.78 -6.03
N SER A 73 0.65 18.01 -5.58
CA SER A 73 0.40 19.20 -6.39
C SER A 73 1.71 19.64 -7.03
N TRP A 74 1.81 19.53 -8.35
CA TRP A 74 3.00 19.93 -9.09
C TRP A 74 3.13 21.46 -9.15
N SER A 75 2.00 22.18 -9.15
CA SER A 75 1.98 23.64 -9.13
C SER A 75 2.51 24.23 -7.82
N LYS A 76 2.20 23.58 -6.67
CA LYS A 76 2.67 24.00 -5.34
C LYS A 76 3.89 23.23 -4.83
N ASN A 77 4.34 22.22 -5.58
CA ASN A 77 5.48 21.37 -5.24
C ASN A 77 5.36 20.74 -3.83
N CYS A 78 4.16 20.29 -3.44
CA CYS A 78 3.90 19.71 -2.12
C CYS A 78 2.81 18.63 -2.14
N PHE A 79 2.82 17.74 -1.14
CA PHE A 79 1.74 16.79 -0.87
C PHE A 79 0.62 17.46 -0.10
N ARG A 80 -0.62 17.14 -0.46
CA ARG A 80 -1.83 17.76 0.09
C ARG A 80 -2.91 16.72 0.31
N ILE A 81 -3.72 16.95 1.33
CA ILE A 81 -4.77 16.03 1.79
C ILE A 81 -6.04 16.85 1.96
N TRP A 82 -7.17 16.31 1.50
CA TRP A 82 -8.50 16.87 1.66
C TRP A 82 -9.41 15.84 2.27
N LYS A 83 -10.30 16.29 3.15
CA LYS A 83 -11.41 15.47 3.64
C LYS A 83 -12.65 15.82 2.83
N LEU A 84 -13.15 14.88 2.05
CA LEU A 84 -14.41 15.03 1.33
C LEU A 84 -15.55 14.58 2.22
N SER A 85 -16.51 15.46 2.45
CA SER A 85 -17.68 15.19 3.30
C SER A 85 -18.89 15.94 2.76
N TYR A 86 -20.08 15.40 2.98
CA TYR A 86 -21.31 16.06 2.62
C TYR A 86 -21.64 17.18 3.62
N SER A 87 -21.93 18.38 3.11
CA SER A 87 -22.41 19.51 3.90
C SER A 87 -23.88 19.78 3.60
N LYS A 88 -24.69 19.87 4.66
CA LYS A 88 -26.11 20.22 4.56
C LYS A 88 -26.29 21.65 4.04
N ASP A 89 -25.46 22.58 4.47
CA ASP A 89 -25.55 23.99 4.07
C ASP A 89 -25.24 24.22 2.59
N ALA A 90 -24.31 23.43 2.04
CA ALA A 90 -23.96 23.47 0.62
C ALA A 90 -24.80 22.52 -0.24
N GLU A 91 -25.68 21.70 0.38
CA GLU A 91 -26.39 20.58 -0.22
C GLU A 91 -25.51 19.66 -1.10
N GLY A 92 -24.22 19.52 -0.76
CA GLY A 92 -23.24 18.88 -1.63
C GLY A 92 -21.96 18.50 -0.90
N PHE A 93 -21.04 17.87 -1.64
CA PHE A 93 -19.72 17.54 -1.10
C PHE A 93 -18.87 18.80 -1.02
N ILE A 94 -18.19 18.95 0.11
CA ILE A 94 -17.13 19.93 0.31
C ILE A 94 -15.81 19.20 0.54
N ALA A 95 -14.71 19.84 0.16
CA ALA A 95 -13.37 19.28 0.30
C ALA A 95 -12.44 20.26 1.05
N PRO A 96 -12.65 20.52 2.35
CA PRO A 96 -11.68 21.25 3.14
C PRO A 96 -10.31 20.57 3.12
N GLU A 97 -9.27 21.38 2.90
CA GLU A 97 -7.88 20.92 2.95
C GLU A 97 -7.44 20.71 4.40
N TYR A 98 -6.79 19.58 4.63
CA TYR A 98 -6.13 19.29 5.89
C TYR A 98 -4.74 19.93 5.89
N SER A 99 -4.57 20.96 6.72
CA SER A 99 -3.28 21.64 6.90
C SER A 99 -2.75 21.40 8.30
N GLY A 100 -1.66 20.63 8.41
CA GLY A 100 -0.90 20.51 9.64
C GLY A 100 0.09 21.66 9.79
N LYS A 101 0.29 22.15 11.03
CA LYS A 101 1.27 23.23 11.30
C LYS A 101 2.72 22.78 11.20
N ILE A 102 2.99 21.51 11.53
CA ILE A 102 4.34 20.92 11.59
C ILE A 102 4.34 19.59 10.81
N LEU A 103 3.34 18.75 11.05
CA LEU A 103 3.15 17.46 10.37
C LEU A 103 1.72 17.34 9.87
N THR A 104 1.56 16.75 8.70
CA THR A 104 0.26 16.60 8.03
C THR A 104 -0.09 15.11 7.94
N TYR A 105 -1.11 14.70 8.70
CA TYR A 105 -1.69 13.36 8.66
C TYR A 105 -3.19 13.45 8.96
N ALA A 106 -3.98 12.53 8.41
CA ALA A 106 -5.42 12.48 8.65
C ALA A 106 -5.87 11.04 8.88
N PHE A 107 -6.62 10.83 9.96
CA PHE A 107 -7.39 9.61 10.18
C PHE A 107 -8.85 9.85 9.82
N LEU A 108 -9.47 8.85 9.22
CA LEU A 108 -10.89 8.84 8.87
C LEU A 108 -11.59 7.69 9.59
N GLY A 109 -12.84 7.91 9.96
CA GLY A 109 -13.65 6.99 10.74
C GLY A 109 -14.44 7.75 11.79
N ASN A 110 -15.19 7.05 12.64
CA ASN A 110 -16.00 7.69 13.68
C ASN A 110 -15.14 8.70 14.49
N PRO A 111 -15.49 10.00 14.49
CA PRO A 111 -14.70 11.02 15.17
C PRO A 111 -14.64 10.84 16.68
N GLU A 112 -15.69 10.29 17.29
CA GLU A 112 -15.81 10.15 18.73
C GLU A 112 -15.01 8.96 19.29
N THR A 113 -14.81 7.94 18.45
CA THR A 113 -14.12 6.69 18.82
C THR A 113 -12.81 6.55 18.05
N LEU A 114 -12.87 6.00 16.83
CA LEU A 114 -11.71 5.54 16.08
C LEU A 114 -10.68 6.63 15.83
N SER A 115 -11.10 7.77 15.28
CA SER A 115 -10.16 8.82 14.88
C SER A 115 -9.49 9.48 16.10
N LYS A 116 -10.21 9.55 17.24
CA LYS A 116 -9.67 10.08 18.48
C LYS A 116 -8.67 9.12 19.12
N THR A 117 -8.98 7.82 19.12
CA THR A 117 -8.08 6.77 19.59
C THR A 117 -6.80 6.72 18.75
N ALA A 118 -6.91 6.70 17.42
CA ALA A 118 -5.75 6.70 16.53
C ALA A 118 -4.82 7.91 16.76
N ARG A 119 -5.40 9.11 16.90
CA ARG A 119 -4.63 10.33 17.22
C ARG A 119 -3.97 10.27 18.59
N LYS A 120 -4.63 9.66 19.57
CA LYS A 120 -4.09 9.47 20.92
C LYS A 120 -2.90 8.52 20.87
N ASN A 121 -3.07 7.34 20.28
CA ASN A 121 -2.02 6.32 20.17
C ASN A 121 -0.81 6.84 19.38
N LEU A 122 -1.04 7.56 18.28
CA LEU A 122 0.05 8.18 17.52
C LEU A 122 0.81 9.21 18.35
N ARG A 123 0.12 10.01 19.16
CA ARG A 123 0.78 10.99 20.03
C ARG A 123 1.61 10.29 21.10
N GLU A 124 1.03 9.30 21.79
CA GLU A 124 1.71 8.53 22.84
C GLU A 124 2.95 7.79 22.30
N ASN A 125 2.82 7.11 21.14
CA ASN A 125 3.95 6.45 20.49
C ASN A 125 5.11 7.42 20.18
N ARG A 126 4.80 8.65 19.73
CA ARG A 126 5.83 9.64 19.39
C ARG A 126 6.43 10.33 20.61
N GLU A 127 5.65 10.51 21.67
CA GLU A 127 6.16 10.98 22.97
C GLU A 127 7.11 9.94 23.59
N ASP A 128 6.73 8.66 23.59
CA ASP A 128 7.55 7.56 24.13
C ASP A 128 8.88 7.41 23.38
N ASN A 129 8.87 7.64 22.06
CA ASN A 129 10.05 7.55 21.20
C ASN A 129 10.83 8.87 21.08
N ASN A 130 10.38 9.97 21.72
CA ASN A 130 10.95 11.33 21.59
C ASN A 130 11.09 11.80 20.13
N THR A 131 10.07 11.55 19.29
CA THR A 131 10.07 11.88 17.86
C THR A 131 9.03 12.94 17.48
N GLU A 132 8.51 13.73 18.42
CA GLU A 132 7.37 14.62 18.19
C GLU A 132 7.60 15.66 17.09
N GLU A 133 8.83 16.17 16.98
CA GLU A 133 9.24 17.18 16.01
C GLU A 133 9.82 16.59 14.71
N ASN A 134 10.09 15.28 14.67
CA ASN A 134 10.64 14.62 13.49
C ASN A 134 9.59 14.50 12.38
N PRO A 135 10.00 14.34 11.11
CA PRO A 135 9.09 13.90 10.05
C PRO A 135 8.40 12.57 10.42
N LEU A 136 7.18 12.36 9.92
CA LEU A 136 6.50 11.08 10.06
C LEU A 136 7.24 10.01 9.25
N ASP A 137 7.49 8.88 9.89
CA ASP A 137 8.06 7.68 9.33
C ASP A 137 7.28 6.46 9.81
N MET A 138 6.29 6.06 9.00
CA MET A 138 5.49 4.84 9.17
C MET A 138 4.72 4.70 10.51
N GLU A 139 4.85 5.61 11.49
CA GLU A 139 4.14 5.53 12.78
C GLU A 139 2.61 5.61 12.63
N PRO A 140 2.03 6.40 11.69
CA PRO A 140 0.59 6.33 11.44
C PRO A 140 0.13 4.95 10.97
N LEU A 141 0.99 4.21 10.25
CA LEU A 141 0.68 2.86 9.78
C LEU A 141 0.79 1.85 10.93
N SER A 142 1.81 1.94 11.80
CA SER A 142 1.92 1.04 12.97
C SER A 142 0.68 1.15 13.86
N VAL A 143 0.22 2.37 14.14
CA VAL A 143 -1.02 2.61 14.91
C VAL A 143 -2.23 1.91 14.25
N LEU A 144 -2.36 1.98 12.92
CA LEU A 144 -3.47 1.30 12.23
C LEU A 144 -3.36 -0.23 12.29
N ILE A 145 -2.15 -0.78 12.23
CA ILE A 145 -1.91 -2.22 12.35
C ILE A 145 -2.27 -2.70 13.77
N GLU A 146 -1.80 -2.00 14.79
CA GLU A 146 -2.13 -2.29 16.19
C GLU A 146 -3.64 -2.24 16.41
N MET A 147 -4.29 -1.18 15.93
CA MET A 147 -5.74 -1.03 16.05
C MET A 147 -6.52 -2.13 15.31
N SER A 148 -6.05 -2.59 14.15
CA SER A 148 -6.69 -3.67 13.38
C SER A 148 -6.49 -5.06 14.01
N ARG A 149 -5.45 -5.22 14.84
CA ARG A 149 -5.18 -6.46 15.59
C ARG A 149 -5.92 -6.49 16.93
N ASP A 150 -6.39 -5.34 17.42
CA ASP A 150 -7.10 -5.22 18.69
C ASP A 150 -8.55 -5.73 18.55
N PRO A 151 -8.93 -6.84 19.21
CA PRO A 151 -10.28 -7.40 19.10
C PRO A 151 -11.37 -6.50 19.71
N ASP A 152 -11.01 -5.50 20.52
CA ASP A 152 -11.95 -4.55 21.11
C ASP A 152 -12.36 -3.45 20.11
N ILE A 153 -11.59 -3.24 19.04
CA ILE A 153 -11.88 -2.28 17.98
C ILE A 153 -12.53 -3.02 16.82
N ARG A 154 -13.86 -2.92 16.67
CA ARG A 154 -14.60 -3.66 15.64
C ARG A 154 -14.75 -2.90 14.32
N GLU A 155 -14.50 -1.61 14.33
CA GLU A 155 -14.68 -0.74 13.17
C GLU A 155 -13.55 -0.86 12.15
N VAL A 156 -12.38 -1.37 12.55
CA VAL A 156 -11.22 -1.62 11.69
C VAL A 156 -10.80 -3.07 11.90
N ASP A 157 -10.77 -3.84 10.82
CA ASP A 157 -10.43 -5.26 10.85
C ASP A 157 -9.74 -5.66 9.53
N GLY A 158 -8.97 -6.74 9.61
CA GLY A 158 -8.30 -7.37 8.48
C GLY A 158 -6.98 -6.71 8.07
N ALA A 159 -6.44 -7.22 6.97
CA ALA A 159 -5.15 -6.78 6.46
C ALA A 159 -5.22 -5.33 5.92
N ILE A 160 -4.32 -4.50 6.43
CA ILE A 160 -4.18 -3.10 6.02
C ILE A 160 -3.73 -3.02 4.55
N GLN A 161 -4.27 -2.05 3.82
CA GLN A 161 -3.89 -1.76 2.44
C GLN A 161 -2.98 -0.55 2.40
N ILE A 162 -1.84 -0.68 1.71
CA ILE A 162 -0.80 0.35 1.68
C ILE A 162 -0.65 0.84 0.24
N ALA A 163 -0.69 2.16 0.08
CA ALA A 163 -0.37 2.82 -1.18
C ALA A 163 0.56 4.01 -0.92
N LYS A 164 1.62 4.11 -1.70
CA LYS A 164 2.57 5.22 -1.67
C LYS A 164 2.35 6.12 -2.88
N LEU A 165 2.35 7.43 -2.64
CA LEU A 165 2.22 8.44 -3.67
C LEU A 165 3.57 9.13 -3.88
N TYR A 166 4.01 9.22 -5.14
CA TYR A 166 5.27 9.84 -5.51
C TYR A 166 5.06 11.25 -6.08
N LYS A 167 6.12 12.07 -6.06
CA LYS A 167 6.13 13.41 -6.67
C LYS A 167 5.89 13.40 -8.18
N SER A 168 6.09 12.25 -8.84
CA SER A 168 5.74 12.06 -10.24
C SER A 168 4.23 11.95 -10.48
N GLY A 169 3.41 11.94 -9.43
CA GLY A 169 1.96 11.69 -9.51
C GLY A 169 1.60 10.21 -9.64
N THR A 170 2.61 9.31 -9.63
CA THR A 170 2.38 7.87 -9.66
C THR A 170 2.04 7.35 -8.26
N SER A 171 1.23 6.29 -8.23
CA SER A 171 0.84 5.57 -7.03
C SER A 171 1.32 4.13 -7.12
N GLU A 172 1.97 3.64 -6.09
CA GLU A 172 2.39 2.25 -5.98
C GLU A 172 1.65 1.59 -4.83
N PHE A 173 1.15 0.38 -5.06
CA PHE A 173 0.47 -0.41 -4.05
C PHE A 173 1.41 -1.48 -3.54
N PHE A 174 1.38 -1.70 -2.23
CA PHE A 174 2.19 -2.70 -1.55
C PHE A 174 1.28 -3.78 -0.97
N GLY A 175 1.80 -5.00 -0.95
CA GLY A 175 1.23 -6.08 -0.17
C GLY A 175 1.67 -6.01 1.29
N LEU A 176 1.04 -6.83 2.11
CA LEU A 176 1.35 -6.97 3.53
C LEU A 176 1.22 -8.45 3.91
N ASN A 177 2.20 -9.03 4.57
CA ASN A 177 1.98 -10.31 5.23
C ASN A 177 1.07 -10.08 6.44
N TRP A 178 0.04 -10.90 6.63
CA TRP A 178 -0.94 -10.66 7.69
C TRP A 178 -1.37 -11.97 8.37
N PRO A 179 -1.52 -11.99 9.72
CA PRO A 179 -1.40 -10.87 10.65
C PRO A 179 0.03 -10.52 11.06
N SER A 180 1.01 -11.40 10.85
CA SER A 180 2.44 -11.24 11.14
C SER A 180 3.27 -11.68 9.92
N LEU A 181 4.61 -11.64 10.01
CA LEU A 181 5.50 -12.14 8.95
C LEU A 181 5.18 -13.58 8.52
N GLU A 182 4.85 -14.46 9.47
CA GLU A 182 4.46 -15.86 9.25
C GLU A 182 3.04 -16.03 8.68
N GLY A 183 2.32 -14.92 8.55
CA GLY A 183 0.98 -14.87 7.98
C GLY A 183 0.94 -15.13 6.48
N GLN A 184 -0.25 -15.01 5.90
CA GLN A 184 -0.41 -15.13 4.45
C GLN A 184 -0.18 -13.77 3.77
N PRO A 185 0.34 -13.74 2.53
CA PRO A 185 0.44 -12.51 1.78
C PRO A 185 -0.96 -11.97 1.46
N HIS A 186 -1.19 -10.70 1.79
CA HIS A 186 -2.40 -9.98 1.46
C HIS A 186 -2.12 -8.82 0.50
N PHE A 187 -3.02 -8.62 -0.45
CA PHE A 187 -2.97 -7.49 -1.38
C PHE A 187 -4.38 -6.97 -1.65
N GLN A 188 -4.57 -5.64 -1.51
CA GLN A 188 -5.88 -4.98 -1.63
C GLN A 188 -6.99 -5.65 -0.79
N GLY A 189 -6.64 -6.08 0.43
CA GLY A 189 -7.56 -6.71 1.37
C GLY A 189 -7.91 -8.17 1.08
N ARG A 190 -7.26 -8.81 0.09
CA ARG A 190 -7.46 -10.23 -0.23
C ARG A 190 -6.24 -11.04 0.18
N SER A 191 -6.49 -12.22 0.76
CA SER A 191 -5.45 -13.21 1.04
C SER A 191 -5.08 -13.98 -0.23
N PHE A 192 -3.79 -14.24 -0.40
CA PHE A 192 -3.25 -15.06 -1.48
C PHE A 192 -2.39 -16.18 -0.90
N SER A 193 -2.24 -17.27 -1.64
CA SER A 193 -1.17 -18.23 -1.37
C SER A 193 0.16 -17.65 -1.85
N ALA A 194 1.29 -18.11 -1.29
CA ALA A 194 2.62 -17.67 -1.70
C ALA A 194 2.87 -17.77 -3.22
N HIS A 195 2.31 -18.78 -3.88
CA HIS A 195 2.48 -19.03 -5.32
C HIS A 195 1.54 -18.23 -6.21
N SER A 196 0.45 -17.69 -5.65
CA SER A 196 -0.59 -16.96 -6.40
C SER A 196 -0.59 -15.47 -6.09
N LYS A 197 0.35 -15.00 -5.26
CA LYS A 197 0.39 -13.61 -4.81
C LYS A 197 0.76 -12.69 -5.99
N PRO A 198 0.15 -11.50 -6.09
CA PRO A 198 0.58 -10.51 -7.07
C PRO A 198 2.06 -10.17 -6.94
N ASP A 199 2.69 -9.90 -8.09
CA ASP A 199 4.08 -9.47 -8.19
C ASP A 199 4.21 -7.99 -7.81
N VAL A 200 4.18 -7.76 -6.50
CA VAL A 200 4.35 -6.47 -5.83
C VAL A 200 5.25 -6.67 -4.63
N ARG A 201 5.78 -5.58 -4.07
CA ARG A 201 6.55 -5.63 -2.83
C ARG A 201 5.62 -5.79 -1.62
N TYR A 202 6.05 -6.56 -0.63
CA TYR A 202 5.27 -6.84 0.59
C TYR A 202 5.98 -6.24 1.81
N TYR A 203 5.21 -5.73 2.77
CA TYR A 203 5.73 -5.33 4.08
C TYR A 203 5.56 -6.45 5.11
N ASP A 204 6.48 -6.49 6.07
CA ASP A 204 6.28 -7.14 7.36
C ASP A 204 5.44 -6.20 8.25
N PRO A 205 4.28 -6.64 8.78
CA PRO A 205 3.41 -5.80 9.58
C PRO A 205 3.96 -5.50 10.98
N ASP A 206 4.93 -6.27 11.48
CA ASP A 206 5.50 -6.09 12.82
C ASP A 206 6.67 -5.10 12.82
N THR A 207 7.51 -5.15 11.77
CA THR A 207 8.69 -4.29 11.64
C THR A 207 8.50 -3.13 10.68
N LEU A 208 7.47 -3.18 9.82
CA LEU A 208 7.24 -2.24 8.72
C LEU A 208 8.39 -2.18 7.71
N THR A 209 9.21 -3.22 7.64
CA THR A 209 10.27 -3.35 6.63
C THR A 209 9.75 -4.06 5.39
N LEU A 210 10.27 -3.70 4.21
CA LEU A 210 9.98 -4.42 2.98
C LEU A 210 10.59 -5.82 3.04
N ILE A 211 9.76 -6.81 2.72
CA ILE A 211 10.15 -8.19 2.48
C ILE A 211 10.68 -8.24 1.05
N GLU A 212 12.00 -8.07 0.92
CA GLU A 212 12.72 -8.33 -0.32
C GLU A 212 13.02 -9.84 -0.42
N ASP A 213 13.09 -10.36 -1.65
CA ASP A 213 13.69 -11.67 -1.88
C ASP A 213 15.14 -11.57 -1.38
N GLN A 214 15.41 -12.19 -0.22
CA GLN A 214 16.69 -12.01 0.43
C GLN A 214 17.78 -12.64 -0.43
N LEU A 215 18.64 -11.79 -0.97
CA LEU A 215 19.92 -12.21 -1.49
C LEU A 215 20.75 -12.76 -0.32
N PRO A 216 21.48 -13.87 -0.52
CA PRO A 216 22.38 -14.36 0.51
C PRO A 216 23.35 -13.26 0.92
N ASN A 217 23.46 -12.97 2.22
CA ASN A 217 24.43 -11.96 2.68
C ASN A 217 25.88 -12.43 2.52
N ILE A 218 26.07 -13.75 2.49
CA ILE A 218 27.37 -14.41 2.34
C ILE A 218 27.21 -15.51 1.29
N ILE A 219 28.13 -15.55 0.33
CA ILE A 219 28.28 -16.66 -0.63
C ILE A 219 29.74 -17.06 -0.62
N SER A 220 30.01 -18.35 -0.40
CA SER A 220 31.38 -18.86 -0.41
C SER A 220 31.99 -18.83 -1.81
N ASP A 221 33.32 -18.71 -1.90
CA ASP A 221 34.02 -18.73 -3.19
C ASP A 221 33.76 -20.02 -3.97
N ASP A 222 33.56 -21.14 -3.28
CA ASP A 222 33.23 -22.44 -3.89
C ASP A 222 31.84 -22.43 -4.55
N GLU A 223 30.87 -21.74 -3.95
CA GLU A 223 29.53 -21.55 -4.54
C GLU A 223 29.57 -20.56 -5.71
N LEU A 224 30.44 -19.54 -5.65
CA LEU A 224 30.62 -18.60 -6.76
C LEU A 224 31.24 -19.26 -8.00
N VAL A 225 32.11 -20.26 -7.83
CA VAL A 225 32.73 -21.00 -8.94
C VAL A 225 31.69 -21.68 -9.84
N GLU A 226 30.52 -22.04 -9.32
CA GLU A 226 29.43 -22.62 -10.12
C GLU A 226 28.90 -21.63 -11.18
N PHE A 227 29.05 -20.33 -10.93
CA PHE A 227 28.68 -19.28 -11.88
C PHE A 227 29.81 -18.90 -12.83
N SER A 228 31.00 -19.51 -12.72
CA SER A 228 32.20 -19.14 -13.51
C SER A 228 32.02 -19.21 -15.02
N GLN A 229 31.08 -20.04 -15.50
CA GLN A 229 30.76 -20.18 -16.92
C GLN A 229 29.61 -19.26 -17.37
N SER A 230 28.95 -18.57 -16.44
CA SER A 230 27.87 -17.63 -16.76
C SER A 230 28.44 -16.30 -17.27
N GLU A 231 27.71 -15.66 -18.18
CA GLU A 231 28.04 -14.31 -18.66
C GLU A 231 27.97 -13.27 -17.53
N ASP A 232 27.22 -13.57 -16.48
CA ASP A 232 26.99 -12.72 -15.33
C ASP A 232 28.05 -12.86 -14.21
N PHE A 233 29.04 -13.76 -14.35
CA PHE A 233 30.00 -14.05 -13.27
C PHE A 233 30.76 -12.82 -12.77
N THR A 234 31.21 -11.96 -13.69
CA THR A 234 31.91 -10.71 -13.35
C THR A 234 31.01 -9.77 -12.56
N PHE A 235 29.74 -9.69 -12.94
CA PHE A 235 28.74 -8.88 -12.24
C PHE A 235 28.46 -9.41 -10.82
N ILE A 236 28.31 -10.73 -10.66
CA ILE A 236 28.11 -11.35 -9.32
C ILE A 236 29.31 -11.04 -8.43
N LYS A 237 30.54 -11.22 -8.94
CA LYS A 237 31.76 -10.96 -8.17
C LYS A 237 31.93 -9.49 -7.78
N ASP A 238 31.49 -8.56 -8.63
CA ASP A 238 31.50 -7.13 -8.29
C ASP A 238 30.48 -6.76 -7.20
N CYS A 239 29.40 -7.55 -7.08
CA CYS A 239 28.37 -7.40 -6.07
C CYS A 239 28.70 -8.10 -4.75
N TYR A 240 29.56 -9.13 -4.77
CA TYR A 240 30.02 -9.88 -3.61
C TYR A 240 31.52 -9.67 -3.39
N GLN A 241 31.88 -8.67 -2.58
CA GLN A 241 33.27 -8.39 -2.21
C GLN A 241 33.64 -9.22 -0.98
N ASP A 242 34.75 -9.94 -1.04
CA ASP A 242 35.24 -10.81 0.04
C ASP A 242 34.15 -11.77 0.58
N SER A 243 33.42 -12.41 -0.33
CA SER A 243 32.31 -13.33 -0.03
C SER A 243 31.10 -12.69 0.66
N SER A 244 31.03 -11.36 0.75
CA SER A 244 29.93 -10.60 1.38
C SER A 244 29.20 -9.72 0.38
N LEU A 245 27.86 -9.66 0.52
CA LEU A 245 27.03 -8.79 -0.32
C LEU A 245 27.34 -7.32 -0.02
N ARG A 246 27.62 -6.55 -1.06
CA ARG A 246 27.91 -5.12 -0.95
C ARG A 246 26.67 -4.36 -0.45
N GLU A 247 26.83 -3.50 0.56
CA GLU A 247 25.70 -2.79 1.18
C GLU A 247 25.10 -1.69 0.27
N ASP A 248 25.89 -1.11 -0.63
CA ASP A 248 25.52 0.02 -1.50
C ASP A 248 24.93 -0.40 -2.87
N LEU A 249 24.37 -1.61 -2.98
CA LEU A 249 23.76 -2.07 -4.23
C LEU A 249 22.47 -1.32 -4.56
N SER A 250 22.38 -0.80 -5.77
CA SER A 250 21.14 -0.24 -6.32
C SER A 250 20.04 -1.30 -6.47
N GLU A 251 18.78 -0.87 -6.45
CA GLU A 251 17.60 -1.72 -6.63
C GLU A 251 17.68 -2.56 -7.92
N ALA A 252 18.08 -1.93 -9.04
CA ALA A 252 18.27 -2.63 -10.32
C ALA A 252 19.35 -3.72 -10.29
N GLN A 253 20.43 -3.53 -9.50
CA GLN A 253 21.46 -4.56 -9.34
C GLN A 253 20.95 -5.72 -8.49
N ARG A 254 20.17 -5.45 -7.44
CA ARG A 254 19.55 -6.48 -6.60
C ARG A 254 18.58 -7.33 -7.41
N GLU A 255 17.72 -6.71 -8.21
CA GLU A 255 16.79 -7.42 -9.11
C GLU A 255 17.54 -8.33 -10.10
N ARG A 256 18.64 -7.84 -10.69
CA ARG A 256 19.47 -8.65 -11.58
C ARG A 256 20.08 -9.86 -10.86
N LEU A 257 20.59 -9.68 -9.63
CA LEU A 257 21.12 -10.80 -8.84
C LEU A 257 20.05 -11.84 -8.51
N ILE A 258 18.85 -11.40 -8.11
CA ILE A 258 17.71 -12.29 -7.83
C ILE A 258 17.37 -13.11 -9.07
N TYR A 259 17.32 -12.47 -10.24
CA TYR A 259 17.08 -13.15 -11.51
C TYR A 259 18.14 -14.21 -11.81
N ILE A 260 19.43 -13.86 -11.70
CA ILE A 260 20.54 -14.78 -11.95
C ILE A 260 20.46 -16.02 -11.04
N PHE A 261 20.24 -15.82 -9.73
CA PHE A 261 20.16 -16.94 -8.79
C PHE A 261 18.93 -17.80 -9.00
N ARG A 262 17.80 -17.21 -9.40
CA ARG A 262 16.59 -17.95 -9.73
C ARG A 262 16.78 -18.81 -10.99
N GLU A 263 17.41 -18.29 -12.03
CA GLU A 263 17.75 -19.05 -13.24
C GLU A 263 18.72 -20.19 -12.92
N ALA A 264 19.77 -19.93 -12.15
CA ALA A 264 20.74 -20.95 -11.76
C ALA A 264 20.11 -22.05 -10.90
N ALA A 265 19.24 -21.69 -9.95
CA ALA A 265 18.49 -22.66 -9.15
C ALA A 265 17.57 -23.53 -10.02
N TYR A 266 16.92 -22.93 -11.02
CA TYR A 266 16.09 -23.67 -11.97
C TYR A 266 16.92 -24.63 -12.83
N HIS A 267 18.05 -24.18 -13.38
CA HIS A 267 18.97 -25.03 -14.15
C HIS A 267 19.47 -26.22 -13.33
N LYS A 268 19.94 -25.99 -12.10
CA LYS A 268 20.35 -27.06 -11.18
C LYS A 268 19.23 -28.06 -10.90
N PHE A 269 18.00 -27.57 -10.75
CA PHE A 269 16.84 -28.43 -10.54
C PHE A 269 16.57 -29.33 -11.75
N ILE A 270 16.64 -28.77 -12.97
CA ILE A 270 16.48 -29.53 -14.21
C ILE A 270 17.60 -30.57 -14.39
N ASP A 271 18.86 -30.18 -14.15
CA ASP A 271 20.01 -31.08 -14.24
C ASP A 271 19.91 -32.21 -13.20
N GLY A 272 19.42 -31.90 -11.99
CA GLY A 272 19.11 -32.88 -10.96
C GLY A 272 18.00 -33.87 -11.35
N MET A 273 16.99 -33.43 -12.10
CA MET A 273 15.98 -34.32 -12.69
C MET A 273 16.55 -35.19 -13.82
N GLY A 274 17.51 -34.67 -14.60
CA GLY A 274 18.18 -35.41 -15.67
C GLY A 274 19.02 -36.58 -15.13
N ASN A 275 19.74 -36.36 -14.02
CA ASN A 275 20.56 -37.38 -13.39
C ASN A 275 19.73 -38.48 -12.72
N ASN A 276 18.60 -38.15 -12.08
CA ASN A 276 17.73 -39.16 -11.45
C ASN A 276 17.07 -40.13 -12.45
N LYS A 277 16.90 -39.74 -13.73
CA LYS A 277 16.37 -40.65 -14.76
C LYS A 277 17.39 -41.67 -15.26
N LEU A 278 18.68 -41.34 -15.22
CA LEU A 278 19.75 -42.25 -15.63
C LEU A 278 20.00 -43.35 -14.58
N ASP A 279 19.71 -43.07 -13.31
CA ASP A 279 19.87 -44.05 -12.23
C ASP A 279 18.68 -45.04 -12.14
N GLU A 280 17.48 -44.69 -12.62
CA GLU A 280 16.33 -45.62 -12.70
C GLU A 280 16.38 -46.56 -13.90
N GLU A 281 17.09 -46.22 -14.99
CA GLU A 281 17.29 -47.14 -16.15
C GLU A 281 18.47 -48.11 -15.94
N ALA A 282 19.20 -47.99 -14.84
CA ALA A 282 20.33 -48.86 -14.46
C ALA A 282 20.01 -49.92 -13.39
N LEU A 283 18.72 -50.08 -13.03
CA LEU A 283 18.18 -51.09 -12.09
C LEU A 283 17.25 -52.08 -12.81
#